data_AF-A0A7X3YVE3-F1
#
_entry.id   AF-A0A7X3YVE3-F1
#
_cell.length_a   1.000
_cell.length_b   1.000
_cell.length_c   1.000
_cell.angle_alpha   90.00
_cell.angle_beta   90.00
_cell.angle_gamma   90.00
#
_symmetry.space_group_name_H-M   'P 1'
#
loop_
_entity.id
_entity.type
_entity.pdbx_description
1 polymer ?
#
loop_
_entity_poly.entity_id
_entity_poly.type
_entity_poly.pdbx_seq_one_letter_code
_entity_poly.pdbx_strand_id
1 'polypeptide(L)'
;MCILWLGLLTACGPTPAPRLDPMLPPSASDLELLGATRLCDAEDTVVKSWQGLRYEQVPWGSGEQLQRSAQSGQPDHDRFYFFNDEQRLVGAVFRYNQGLSLKPYPVLRQTLSELRPSSTFYIDPTQLLSQEGARSAVLYRTGDYTSTTQYLVLETEGDPTLLVASLAIDPYEQLLSSYHETFLPELNRSRSATPGEPSPEADQSDDFLGLQQFARGEAALF
;
A
#
# COMPACT_ATOMS: atom_id res chain seq x y z
N MET A 1 -36.49 -25.61 14.09
CA MET A 1 -35.01 -25.60 14.02
C MET A 1 -34.63 -24.56 12.98
N CYS A 2 -34.45 -23.30 13.39
CA CYS A 2 -34.03 -22.23 12.50
C CYS A 2 -32.51 -22.30 12.37
N ILE A 3 -32.03 -22.74 11.22
CA ILE A 3 -30.61 -22.64 10.87
C ILE A 3 -30.41 -21.18 10.45
N LEU A 4 -29.88 -20.37 11.37
CA LEU A 4 -29.33 -19.06 11.05
C LEU A 4 -28.06 -19.30 10.23
N TRP A 5 -28.16 -19.14 8.91
CA TRP A 5 -27.00 -18.91 8.06
C TRP A 5 -26.39 -17.56 8.48
N LEU A 6 -25.37 -17.59 9.33
CA LEU A 6 -24.45 -16.45 9.45
C LEU A 6 -23.66 -16.42 8.13
N GLY A 7 -24.03 -15.53 7.23
CA GLY A 7 -23.22 -15.22 6.06
C GLY A 7 -21.89 -14.63 6.54
N LEU A 8 -20.80 -15.32 6.26
CA LEU A 8 -19.45 -14.78 6.36
C LEU A 8 -19.42 -13.51 5.48
N LEU A 9 -19.20 -12.35 6.11
CA LEU A 9 -19.01 -11.09 5.40
C LEU A 9 -17.61 -11.13 4.79
N THR A 10 -17.47 -11.73 3.61
CA THR A 10 -16.19 -11.68 2.90
C THR A 10 -15.88 -10.22 2.54
N ALA A 11 -14.64 -9.80 2.77
CA ALA A 11 -14.21 -8.42 2.50
C ALA A 11 -14.30 -8.03 1.01
N CYS A 12 -14.40 -9.03 0.12
CA CYS A 12 -14.68 -8.89 -1.32
C CYS A 12 -16.13 -9.27 -1.70
N GLY A 13 -17.03 -9.39 -0.71
CA GLY A 13 -18.44 -9.70 -0.89
C GLY A 13 -19.29 -8.46 -1.20
N PRO A 14 -20.55 -8.63 -1.67
CA PRO A 14 -21.41 -7.54 -2.13
C PRO A 14 -21.93 -6.62 -1.00
N THR A 15 -21.49 -6.79 0.23
CA THR A 15 -21.99 -6.03 1.39
C THR A 15 -20.82 -5.28 2.03
N PRO A 16 -20.77 -3.94 1.95
CA PRO A 16 -19.68 -3.17 2.55
C PRO A 16 -19.73 -3.31 4.07
N ALA A 17 -18.59 -3.64 4.68
CA ALA A 17 -18.45 -3.57 6.13
C ALA A 17 -18.68 -2.12 6.61
N PRO A 18 -19.29 -1.90 7.79
CA PRO A 18 -19.48 -0.56 8.32
C PRO A 18 -18.11 0.09 8.62
N ARG A 19 -17.91 1.30 8.08
CA ARG A 19 -16.66 2.08 8.19
C ARG A 19 -16.36 2.54 9.62
N LEU A 20 -15.07 2.65 9.92
CA LEU A 20 -14.55 3.33 11.12
C LEU A 20 -14.13 4.79 10.87
N ASP A 21 -13.94 5.23 9.61
CA ASP A 21 -13.44 6.57 9.24
C ASP A 21 -14.49 7.37 8.42
N PRO A 22 -14.75 8.67 8.69
CA PRO A 22 -15.54 9.54 7.81
C PRO A 22 -15.05 9.47 6.35
N MET A 23 -15.99 9.50 5.39
CA MET A 23 -15.73 9.32 3.96
C MET A 23 -14.45 10.02 3.51
N LEU A 24 -13.45 9.22 3.12
CA LEU A 24 -12.26 9.74 2.46
C LEU A 24 -12.69 10.50 1.20
N PRO A 25 -12.05 11.63 0.88
CA PRO A 25 -12.34 12.35 -0.35
C PRO A 25 -11.99 11.46 -1.55
N PRO A 26 -12.84 11.43 -2.60
CA PRO A 26 -12.53 10.69 -3.82
C PRO A 26 -11.25 11.24 -4.46
N SER A 27 -10.36 10.36 -4.92
CA SER A 27 -9.13 10.76 -5.61
C SER A 27 -9.26 10.62 -7.12
N ALA A 28 -8.95 11.71 -7.81
CA ALA A 28 -8.53 11.61 -9.20
C ALA A 28 -7.01 11.35 -9.22
N SER A 29 -6.56 10.49 -10.12
CA SER A 29 -5.13 10.25 -10.34
C SER A 29 -4.91 9.86 -11.79
N ASP A 30 -3.90 10.47 -12.40
CA ASP A 30 -3.33 10.11 -13.70
C ASP A 30 -2.12 9.15 -13.55
N LEU A 31 -1.80 8.74 -12.33
CA LEU A 31 -0.82 7.68 -12.05
C LEU A 31 -1.52 6.32 -12.05
N GLU A 32 -1.20 5.49 -13.04
CA GLU A 32 -1.72 4.12 -13.15
C GLU A 32 -0.90 3.15 -12.28
N LEU A 33 -1.49 2.65 -11.20
CA LEU A 33 -0.82 1.74 -10.26
C LEU A 33 -1.08 0.25 -10.61
N LEU A 34 -2.35 -0.18 -10.64
CA LEU A 34 -2.70 -1.60 -10.82
C LEU A 34 -2.73 -2.07 -12.28
N GLY A 35 -2.63 -1.16 -13.25
CA GLY A 35 -2.78 -1.52 -14.66
C GLY A 35 -4.19 -2.06 -14.96
N ALA A 36 -4.23 -3.22 -15.61
CA ALA A 36 -5.47 -3.94 -15.89
C ALA A 36 -6.07 -4.68 -14.68
N THR A 37 -5.33 -4.80 -13.57
CA THR A 37 -5.76 -5.52 -12.36
C THR A 37 -6.65 -4.64 -11.49
N ARG A 38 -7.51 -5.27 -10.68
CA ARG A 38 -8.37 -4.62 -9.69
C ARG A 38 -8.26 -5.32 -8.35
N LEU A 39 -8.52 -4.57 -7.27
CA LEU A 39 -8.76 -5.19 -5.96
C LEU A 39 -9.89 -6.22 -6.08
N CYS A 40 -9.80 -7.30 -5.30
CA CYS A 40 -10.66 -8.47 -5.32
C CYS A 40 -10.58 -9.36 -6.57
N ASP A 41 -9.69 -9.06 -7.52
CA ASP A 41 -9.33 -10.02 -8.57
C ASP A 41 -8.71 -11.27 -7.93
N ALA A 42 -8.96 -12.42 -8.55
CA ALA A 42 -8.32 -13.68 -8.17
C ALA A 42 -6.84 -13.67 -8.59
N GLU A 43 -5.98 -14.29 -7.78
CA GLU A 43 -4.54 -14.34 -8.02
C GLU A 43 -4.16 -14.82 -9.43
N ASP A 44 -4.84 -15.86 -9.93
CA ASP A 44 -4.62 -16.40 -11.27
C ASP A 44 -4.85 -15.37 -12.38
N THR A 45 -5.84 -14.50 -12.20
CA THR A 45 -6.20 -13.40 -13.10
C THR A 45 -5.12 -12.33 -13.07
N VAL A 46 -4.63 -11.98 -11.87
CA VAL A 46 -3.54 -11.03 -11.68
C VAL A 46 -2.25 -11.53 -12.33
N VAL A 47 -1.83 -12.76 -12.01
CA VAL A 47 -0.59 -13.37 -12.54
C VAL A 47 -0.66 -13.52 -14.06
N LYS A 48 -1.81 -13.91 -14.61
CA LYS A 48 -2.00 -13.99 -16.06
C LYS A 48 -1.82 -12.63 -16.76
N SER A 49 -2.24 -11.53 -16.11
CA SER A 49 -2.03 -10.17 -16.64
C SER A 49 -0.55 -9.80 -16.78
N TRP A 50 0.34 -10.47 -16.03
CA TRP A 50 1.78 -10.18 -16.05
C TRP A 50 2.52 -10.86 -17.21
N GLN A 51 1.85 -11.63 -18.05
CA GLN A 51 2.42 -12.19 -19.30
C GLN A 51 3.73 -12.97 -19.09
N GLY A 52 3.86 -13.69 -17.98
CA GLY A 52 5.04 -14.50 -17.65
C GLY A 52 6.23 -13.71 -17.07
N LEU A 53 6.03 -12.45 -16.68
CA LEU A 53 7.02 -11.71 -15.90
C LEU A 53 7.27 -12.42 -14.56
N ARG A 54 8.55 -12.50 -14.17
CA ARG A 54 8.96 -13.17 -12.93
C ARG A 54 8.45 -12.43 -11.70
N TYR A 55 8.13 -13.21 -10.68
CA TYR A 55 7.75 -12.76 -9.34
C TYR A 55 8.28 -13.76 -8.31
N GLU A 56 8.40 -13.30 -7.07
CA GLU A 56 8.67 -14.10 -5.89
C GLU A 56 7.39 -14.21 -5.05
N GLN A 57 7.19 -15.34 -4.40
CA GLN A 57 6.03 -15.59 -3.55
C GLN A 57 6.53 -15.77 -2.12
N VAL A 58 5.97 -14.99 -1.22
CA VAL A 58 6.35 -14.94 0.21
C VAL A 58 5.08 -15.16 1.03
N PRO A 59 5.10 -15.97 2.10
CA PRO A 59 3.96 -16.07 3.02
C PRO A 59 3.56 -14.70 3.56
N TRP A 60 2.27 -14.45 3.80
CA TRP A 60 1.79 -13.18 4.38
C TRP A 60 0.63 -13.41 5.34
N GLY A 61 0.95 -13.71 6.60
CA GLY A 61 -0.02 -14.17 7.58
C GLY A 61 -0.71 -15.45 7.12
N SER A 62 -2.04 -15.41 6.99
CA SER A 62 -2.85 -16.51 6.43
C SER A 62 -2.91 -16.54 4.91
N GLY A 63 -2.44 -15.48 4.25
CA GLY A 63 -2.42 -15.34 2.79
C GLY A 63 -1.01 -15.31 2.23
N GLU A 64 -0.85 -14.62 1.11
CA GLU A 64 0.39 -14.60 0.33
C GLU A 64 0.72 -13.22 -0.21
N GLN A 65 2.01 -12.94 -0.35
CA GLN A 65 2.53 -11.75 -0.99
C GLN A 65 3.29 -12.16 -2.25
N LEU A 66 2.93 -11.57 -3.38
CA LEU A 66 3.69 -11.68 -4.63
C LEU A 66 4.53 -10.41 -4.82
N GLN A 67 5.84 -10.58 -4.90
CA GLN A 67 6.81 -9.51 -5.06
C GLN A 67 7.38 -9.49 -6.49
N ARG A 68 7.50 -8.28 -7.04
CA ARG A 68 8.15 -8.01 -8.31
C ARG A 68 9.07 -6.82 -8.19
N SER A 69 10.38 -7.07 -8.15
CA SER A 69 11.38 -6.01 -8.13
C SER A 69 11.38 -5.19 -9.42
N ALA A 70 11.83 -3.95 -9.31
CA ALA A 70 12.15 -3.13 -10.47
C ALA A 70 13.18 -3.85 -11.36
N GLN A 71 12.89 -3.97 -12.66
CA GLN A 71 13.79 -4.62 -13.62
C GLN A 71 14.37 -3.59 -14.58
N SER A 72 15.61 -3.81 -15.02
CA SER A 72 16.23 -2.99 -16.05
C SER A 72 15.42 -3.14 -17.35
N GLY A 73 14.61 -2.13 -17.69
CA GLY A 73 13.82 -2.08 -18.92
C GLY A 73 12.32 -1.85 -18.77
N GLN A 74 11.74 -1.96 -17.56
CA GLN A 74 10.40 -1.51 -17.10
C GLN A 74 9.84 -2.46 -16.01
N PRO A 75 9.01 -1.97 -15.08
CA PRO A 75 8.93 -0.61 -14.55
C PRO A 75 10.03 -0.32 -13.50
N ASP A 76 10.17 0.94 -13.15
CA ASP A 76 11.22 1.55 -12.31
C ASP A 76 10.98 1.41 -10.79
N HIS A 77 10.00 0.62 -10.39
CA HIS A 77 9.58 0.46 -9.00
C HIS A 77 9.31 -0.99 -8.63
N ASP A 78 9.48 -1.28 -7.35
CA ASP A 78 9.10 -2.57 -6.78
C ASP A 78 7.59 -2.62 -6.58
N ARG A 79 7.01 -3.80 -6.74
CA ARG A 79 5.58 -4.05 -6.58
C ARG A 79 5.37 -5.22 -5.65
N PHE A 80 4.45 -5.04 -4.73
CA PHE A 80 4.06 -6.05 -3.75
C PHE A 80 2.54 -6.19 -3.84
N TYR A 81 2.06 -7.38 -4.15
CA TYR A 81 0.64 -7.69 -4.27
C TYR A 81 0.27 -8.63 -3.14
N PHE A 82 -0.77 -8.30 -2.40
CA PHE A 82 -1.16 -9.00 -1.18
C PHE A 82 -2.49 -9.71 -1.39
N PHE A 83 -2.46 -11.01 -1.19
CA PHE A 83 -3.57 -11.92 -1.37
C PHE A 83 -3.99 -12.46 -0.01
N ASN A 84 -5.29 -12.51 0.25
CA ASN A 84 -5.80 -13.21 1.42
C ASN A 84 -5.78 -14.73 1.19
N ASP A 85 -6.21 -15.49 2.19
CA ASP A 85 -6.31 -16.96 2.15
C ASP A 85 -7.29 -17.48 1.06
N GLU A 86 -8.24 -16.66 0.64
CA GLU A 86 -9.14 -16.91 -0.49
C GLU A 86 -8.51 -16.56 -1.87
N GLN A 87 -7.21 -16.25 -1.91
CA GLN A 87 -6.46 -15.87 -3.11
C GLN A 87 -7.06 -14.66 -3.85
N ARG A 88 -7.58 -13.70 -3.09
CA ARG A 88 -8.10 -12.42 -3.59
C ARG A 88 -7.12 -11.30 -3.33
N LEU A 89 -6.88 -10.46 -4.33
CA LEU A 89 -6.03 -9.28 -4.19
C LEU A 89 -6.69 -8.28 -3.23
N VAL A 90 -6.19 -8.18 -2.00
CA VAL A 90 -6.73 -7.27 -0.98
C VAL A 90 -5.94 -5.98 -0.87
N GLY A 91 -4.73 -5.94 -1.41
CA GLY A 91 -3.99 -4.70 -1.57
C GLY A 91 -2.72 -4.83 -2.40
N ALA A 92 -2.13 -3.68 -2.71
CA ALA A 92 -0.87 -3.59 -3.43
C ALA A 92 -0.06 -2.40 -2.92
N VAL A 93 1.26 -2.54 -2.91
CA VAL A 93 2.22 -1.50 -2.57
C VAL A 93 3.24 -1.33 -3.70
N PHE A 94 3.53 -0.09 -4.04
CA PHE A 94 4.44 0.33 -5.11
C PHE A 94 5.55 1.19 -4.51
N ARG A 95 6.78 0.70 -4.54
CA ARG A 95 7.95 1.38 -3.95
C ARG A 95 8.88 1.91 -5.03
N TYR A 96 9.03 3.23 -5.08
CA TYR A 96 9.89 3.95 -6.02
C TYR A 96 11.23 4.27 -5.35
N ASN A 97 12.21 3.36 -5.47
CA ASN A 97 13.49 3.45 -4.76
C ASN A 97 14.29 4.73 -5.05
N GLN A 98 14.15 5.31 -6.25
CA GLN A 98 14.77 6.59 -6.62
C GLN A 98 13.83 7.78 -6.48
N GLY A 99 12.59 7.53 -6.05
CA GLY A 99 11.49 8.47 -6.10
C GLY A 99 10.94 8.65 -7.52
N LEU A 100 9.61 8.75 -7.62
CA LEU A 100 8.92 9.13 -8.84
C LEU A 100 8.62 10.63 -8.80
N SER A 101 9.18 11.38 -9.74
CA SER A 101 8.80 12.79 -9.89
C SER A 101 7.30 12.88 -10.21
N LEU A 102 6.56 13.67 -9.44
CA LEU A 102 5.13 13.89 -9.68
C LEU A 102 4.86 14.98 -10.73
N LYS A 103 5.90 15.61 -11.28
CA LYS A 103 5.78 16.64 -12.31
C LYS A 103 4.90 16.24 -13.51
N PRO A 104 5.02 15.03 -14.11
CA PRO A 104 4.22 14.63 -15.25
C PRO A 104 2.80 14.17 -14.87
N TYR A 105 2.43 14.21 -13.60
CA TYR A 105 1.13 13.76 -13.07
C TYR A 105 0.33 14.95 -12.50
N PRO A 106 -0.14 15.88 -13.35
CA PRO A 106 -0.85 17.08 -12.90
C PRO A 106 -2.15 16.78 -12.15
N VAL A 107 -2.87 15.71 -12.50
CA VAL A 107 -4.13 15.36 -11.81
C VAL A 107 -3.82 14.92 -10.38
N LEU A 108 -2.88 13.98 -10.22
CA LEU A 108 -2.47 13.53 -8.89
C LEU A 108 -1.93 14.70 -8.04
N ARG A 109 -1.10 15.57 -8.61
CA ARG A 109 -0.59 16.75 -7.90
C ARG A 109 -1.70 17.67 -7.40
N GLN A 110 -2.70 17.95 -8.24
CA GLN A 110 -3.84 18.76 -7.84
C GLN A 110 -4.58 18.11 -6.68
N THR A 111 -4.88 16.81 -6.81
CA THR A 111 -5.54 16.04 -5.74
C THR A 111 -4.75 16.09 -4.43
N LEU A 112 -3.44 15.81 -4.44
CA LEU A 112 -2.62 15.85 -3.22
C LEU A 112 -2.61 17.24 -2.56
N SER A 113 -2.66 18.32 -3.35
CA SER A 113 -2.72 19.69 -2.81
C SER A 113 -4.03 20.04 -2.09
N GLU A 114 -5.12 19.33 -2.43
CA GLU A 114 -6.44 19.49 -1.82
C GLU A 114 -6.65 18.58 -0.61
N LEU A 115 -5.87 17.50 -0.51
CA LEU A 115 -5.92 16.55 0.60
C LEU A 115 -5.26 17.14 1.85
N ARG A 116 -5.89 16.90 2.99
CA ARG A 116 -5.22 17.11 4.28
C ARG A 116 -4.19 16.00 4.49
N PRO A 117 -2.94 16.34 4.86
CA PRO A 117 -1.97 15.37 5.32
C PRO A 117 -2.54 14.48 6.43
N SER A 118 -2.42 13.17 6.26
CA SER A 118 -2.78 12.20 7.30
C SER A 118 -1.67 12.07 8.33
N SER A 119 -0.42 12.15 7.90
CA SER A 119 0.75 12.19 8.77
C SER A 119 1.92 12.89 8.08
N THR A 120 2.84 13.45 8.86
CA THR A 120 4.07 14.07 8.37
C THR A 120 5.24 13.52 9.17
N PHE A 121 6.26 13.06 8.45
CA PHE A 121 7.46 12.44 8.99
C PHE A 121 8.66 13.30 8.63
N TYR A 122 9.60 13.47 9.57
CA TYR A 122 10.88 14.10 9.28
C TYR A 122 11.90 13.00 8.99
N ILE A 123 12.49 13.01 7.80
CA ILE A 123 13.38 11.94 7.35
C ILE A 123 14.66 11.91 8.19
N ASP A 124 15.23 13.08 8.45
CA ASP A 124 16.39 13.24 9.30
C ASP A 124 16.08 14.19 10.46
N PRO A 125 15.85 13.66 11.68
CA PRO A 125 15.60 14.47 12.86
C PRO A 125 16.78 15.38 13.22
N THR A 126 18.00 15.06 12.77
CA THR A 126 19.20 15.86 13.05
C THR A 126 19.25 17.13 12.20
N GLN A 127 18.58 17.13 11.03
CA GLN A 127 18.42 18.30 10.17
C GLN A 127 17.44 19.34 10.74
N LEU A 128 16.57 18.97 11.68
CA LEU A 128 15.68 19.90 12.38
C LEU A 128 16.44 21.01 13.13
N LEU A 129 17.70 20.73 13.51
CA LEU A 129 18.59 21.66 14.20
C LEU A 129 19.53 22.42 13.23
N SER A 130 19.52 22.07 11.95
CA SER A 130 20.41 22.61 10.93
C SER A 130 19.72 23.70 10.09
N GLN A 131 20.48 24.68 9.60
CA GLN A 131 19.93 25.76 8.77
C GLN A 131 19.44 25.30 7.37
N GLU A 132 19.78 24.08 6.94
CA GLU A 132 19.46 23.55 5.61
C GLU A 132 17.99 23.08 5.45
N GLY A 133 17.18 23.16 6.51
CA GLY A 133 15.76 22.78 6.48
C GLY A 133 15.57 21.26 6.51
N ALA A 134 14.65 20.79 7.35
CA ALA A 134 14.39 19.36 7.45
C ALA A 134 13.58 18.87 6.25
N ARG A 135 14.05 17.79 5.61
CA ARG A 135 13.26 17.08 4.60
C ARG A 135 12.11 16.34 5.25
N SER A 136 10.88 16.64 4.83
CA SER A 136 9.66 15.98 5.33
C SER A 136 9.05 15.07 4.29
N ALA A 137 8.64 13.88 4.71
CA ALA A 137 7.74 13.03 3.96
C ALA A 137 6.31 13.20 4.49
N VAL A 138 5.34 13.31 3.60
CA VAL A 138 3.93 13.49 3.92
C VAL A 138 3.14 12.30 3.42
N LEU A 139 2.31 11.74 4.28
CA LEU A 139 1.37 10.68 3.94
C LEU A 139 -0.01 11.29 3.68
N TYR A 140 -0.51 11.10 2.47
CA TYR A 140 -1.87 11.44 2.08
C TYR A 140 -2.71 10.18 1.99
N ARG A 141 -3.97 10.25 2.47
CA ARG A 141 -4.98 9.19 2.36
C ARG A 141 -6.16 9.70 1.56
N THR A 142 -6.69 8.85 0.69
CA THR A 142 -7.85 9.10 -0.17
C THR A 142 -8.47 7.76 -0.52
N GLY A 143 -9.67 7.71 -1.09
CA GLY A 143 -10.32 6.44 -1.37
C GLY A 143 -11.75 6.59 -1.84
N ASP A 144 -12.43 5.47 -2.02
CA ASP A 144 -13.85 5.42 -2.41
C ASP A 144 -14.73 4.95 -1.25
N TYR A 145 -15.66 4.00 -1.46
CA TYR A 145 -16.49 3.40 -0.40
C TYR A 145 -15.92 2.09 0.15
N THR A 146 -14.96 1.49 -0.55
CA THR A 146 -14.49 0.12 -0.33
C THR A 146 -12.98 0.01 -0.27
N SER A 147 -12.26 1.05 -0.71
CA SER A 147 -10.83 1.05 -0.81
C SER A 147 -10.22 2.37 -0.33
N THR A 148 -9.00 2.23 0.17
CA THR A 148 -8.14 3.33 0.58
C THR A 148 -6.86 3.29 -0.24
N THR A 149 -6.52 4.44 -0.82
CA THR A 149 -5.23 4.72 -1.47
C THR A 149 -4.41 5.63 -0.57
N GLN A 150 -3.14 5.33 -0.43
CA GLN A 150 -2.21 6.15 0.33
C GLN A 150 -1.01 6.53 -0.54
N TYR A 151 -0.53 7.77 -0.37
CA TYR A 151 0.65 8.28 -1.08
C TYR A 151 1.63 8.85 -0.05
N LEU A 152 2.84 8.30 -0.01
CA LEU A 152 3.95 8.82 0.76
C LEU A 152 4.84 9.67 -0.15
N VAL A 153 4.83 10.98 0.07
CA VAL A 153 5.44 11.98 -0.82
C VAL A 153 6.53 12.73 -0.07
N LEU A 154 7.72 12.80 -0.65
CA LEU A 154 8.78 13.68 -0.20
C LEU A 154 8.49 15.10 -0.69
N GLU A 155 8.29 16.01 0.25
CA GLU A 155 8.20 17.44 -0.04
C GLU A 155 9.62 18.00 -0.18
N THR A 156 9.93 18.54 -1.36
CA THR A 156 11.16 19.28 -1.63
C THR A 156 10.79 20.67 -2.13
N GLU A 157 11.72 21.63 -2.06
CA GLU A 157 11.50 22.99 -2.59
C GLU A 157 11.18 23.00 -4.12
N GLY A 158 11.39 21.88 -4.81
CA GLY A 158 11.07 21.68 -6.22
C GLY A 158 9.79 20.87 -6.46
N ASP A 159 9.88 19.86 -7.35
CA ASP A 159 8.75 19.01 -7.69
C ASP A 159 8.57 17.92 -6.61
N PRO A 160 7.33 17.68 -6.12
CA PRO A 160 7.08 16.63 -5.13
C PRO A 160 7.44 15.26 -5.70
N THR A 161 8.00 14.41 -4.86
CA THR A 161 8.50 13.10 -5.27
C THR A 161 7.76 12.01 -4.52
N LEU A 162 7.09 11.12 -5.24
CA LEU A 162 6.40 9.97 -4.66
C LEU A 162 7.42 8.88 -4.33
N LEU A 163 7.35 8.38 -3.10
CA LEU A 163 8.22 7.31 -2.60
C LEU A 163 7.49 5.98 -2.57
N VAL A 164 6.26 5.99 -2.04
CA VAL A 164 5.41 4.82 -1.93
C VAL A 164 3.98 5.20 -2.28
N ALA A 165 3.32 4.36 -3.08
CA ALA A 165 1.88 4.37 -3.20
C ALA A 165 1.34 3.01 -2.75
N SER A 166 0.25 3.00 -2.00
CA SER A 166 -0.45 1.77 -1.63
C SER A 166 -1.93 1.90 -1.89
N LEU A 167 -2.55 0.77 -2.20
CA LEU A 167 -3.99 0.64 -2.38
C LEU A 167 -4.44 -0.61 -1.65
N ALA A 168 -5.48 -0.51 -0.84
CA ALA A 168 -6.03 -1.61 -0.06
C ALA A 168 -7.54 -1.54 -0.06
N ILE A 169 -8.22 -2.69 0.07
CA ILE A 169 -9.59 -2.65 0.57
C ILE A 169 -9.57 -2.18 2.03
N ASP A 170 -10.58 -1.39 2.43
CA ASP A 170 -10.59 -0.67 3.72
C ASP A 170 -10.22 -1.55 4.94
N PRO A 171 -10.71 -2.80 5.09
CA PRO A 171 -10.37 -3.61 6.25
C PRO A 171 -8.88 -4.00 6.34
N TYR A 172 -8.17 -4.00 5.21
CA TYR A 172 -6.76 -4.39 5.12
C TYR A 172 -5.81 -3.19 5.12
N GLU A 173 -6.33 -1.96 5.17
CA GLU A 173 -5.52 -0.75 5.12
C GLU A 173 -4.45 -0.71 6.23
N GLN A 174 -4.83 -1.03 7.47
CA GLN A 174 -3.91 -0.99 8.62
C GLN A 174 -2.79 -2.04 8.51
N LEU A 175 -3.04 -3.16 7.83
CA LEU A 175 -2.03 -4.19 7.60
C LEU A 175 -0.96 -3.75 6.60
N LEU A 176 -1.31 -2.80 5.73
CA LEU A 176 -0.44 -2.29 4.67
C LEU A 176 0.20 -0.95 5.04
N SER A 177 -0.37 -0.20 5.99
CA SER A 177 0.23 1.04 6.49
C SER A 177 1.53 0.80 7.26
N SER A 178 1.68 -0.36 7.91
CA SER A 178 2.92 -0.77 8.60
C SER A 178 4.12 -0.86 7.65
N TYR A 179 3.88 -1.22 6.39
CA TYR A 179 4.91 -1.29 5.37
C TYR A 179 5.51 0.08 5.07
N HIS A 180 4.78 1.17 5.27
CA HIS A 180 5.30 2.52 5.02
C HIS A 180 6.42 2.88 5.99
N GLU A 181 6.30 2.51 7.27
CA GLU A 181 7.36 2.72 8.25
C GLU A 181 8.57 1.82 8.00
N THR A 182 8.37 0.61 7.45
CA THR A 182 9.46 -0.29 7.07
C THR A 182 10.25 0.21 5.85
N PHE A 183 9.61 0.94 4.94
CA PHE A 183 10.27 1.48 3.73
C PHE A 183 10.96 2.84 3.95
N LEU A 184 10.64 3.55 5.03
CA LEU A 184 11.27 4.83 5.37
C LEU A 184 12.77 4.73 5.76
N PRO A 185 13.24 3.73 6.55
CA PRO A 185 14.64 3.60 6.96
C PRO A 185 15.65 3.48 5.80
N GLU A 186 15.23 2.97 4.65
CA GLU A 186 16.09 2.83 3.46
C GLU A 186 16.39 4.20 2.81
N LEU A 187 15.55 5.20 3.01
CA LEU A 187 15.76 6.58 2.51
C LEU A 187 16.85 7.31 3.28
N ASN A 188 17.16 6.88 4.51
CA ASN A 188 18.23 7.44 5.34
C ASN A 188 19.63 6.91 4.97
N ARG A 189 19.73 5.79 4.25
CA ARG A 189 21.03 5.29 3.79
C ARG A 189 21.40 5.93 2.46
N SER A 190 22.16 7.01 2.56
CA SER A 190 23.12 7.41 1.53
C SER A 190 24.24 6.36 1.41
N ARG A 191 23.92 5.10 1.05
CA ARG A 191 24.92 4.05 0.78
C ARG A 191 24.26 2.80 0.21
N SER A 192 24.55 2.53 -1.07
CA SER A 192 24.63 1.19 -1.65
C SER A 192 23.65 0.15 -1.07
N ALA A 193 22.38 0.22 -1.45
CA ALA A 193 21.54 -0.97 -1.41
C ALA A 193 22.21 -2.02 -2.31
N THR A 194 22.71 -3.09 -1.69
CA THR A 194 23.20 -4.25 -2.45
C THR A 194 21.96 -4.90 -3.06
N PRO A 195 21.96 -5.27 -4.36
CA PRO A 195 20.82 -5.95 -4.95
C PRO A 195 20.53 -7.24 -4.15
N GLY A 196 19.39 -7.29 -3.47
CA GLY A 196 18.96 -8.46 -2.69
C GLY A 196 18.83 -8.29 -1.17
N GLU A 197 18.76 -7.08 -0.61
CA GLU A 197 18.25 -6.94 0.77
C GLU A 197 16.78 -7.40 0.84
N PRO A 198 16.41 -8.19 1.87
CA PRO A 198 15.13 -8.86 1.94
C PRO A 198 13.99 -7.83 2.04
N SER A 199 12.93 -8.10 1.28
CA SER A 199 11.60 -7.52 1.45
C SER A 199 11.17 -7.63 2.93
N PRO A 200 10.26 -6.79 3.44
CA PRO A 200 9.77 -6.92 4.81
C PRO A 200 9.39 -8.39 5.04
N GLU A 201 10.09 -9.07 5.95
CA GLU A 201 9.69 -10.40 6.37
C GLU A 201 8.25 -10.26 6.83
N ALA A 202 7.35 -11.04 6.22
CA ALA A 202 5.96 -10.99 6.58
C ALA A 202 5.85 -11.23 8.08
N ASP A 203 5.28 -10.24 8.77
CA ASP A 203 5.02 -10.33 10.19
C ASP A 203 4.07 -11.52 10.41
N GLN A 204 4.59 -12.58 11.01
CA GLN A 204 3.85 -13.80 11.32
C GLN A 204 3.41 -13.83 12.78
N SER A 205 3.42 -12.68 13.46
CA SER A 205 2.95 -12.59 14.84
C SER A 205 1.46 -12.92 14.96
N ASP A 206 1.08 -13.43 16.13
CA ASP A 206 -0.31 -13.72 16.47
C ASP A 206 -1.19 -12.44 16.40
N ASP A 207 -0.61 -11.27 16.69
CA ASP A 207 -1.27 -9.97 16.58
C ASP A 207 -1.60 -9.63 15.11
N PHE A 208 -0.66 -9.89 14.19
CA PHE A 208 -0.87 -9.69 12.75
C PHE A 208 -1.94 -10.63 12.19
N LEU A 209 -1.93 -11.90 12.60
CA LEU A 209 -2.96 -12.87 12.25
C LEU A 209 -4.33 -12.46 12.80
N GLY A 210 -4.38 -11.95 14.04
CA GLY A 210 -5.57 -11.38 14.63
C GLY A 210 -6.14 -10.24 13.79
N LEU A 211 -5.30 -9.27 13.41
CA LEU A 211 -5.70 -8.15 12.55
C LEU A 211 -6.23 -8.61 11.18
N GLN A 212 -5.62 -9.63 10.57
CA GLN A 212 -6.14 -10.23 9.34
C GLN A 212 -7.53 -10.85 9.52
N GLN A 213 -7.77 -11.58 10.62
CA GLN A 213 -9.10 -12.14 10.89
C GLN A 213 -10.15 -11.05 11.16
N PHE A 214 -9.78 -9.97 11.83
CA PHE A 214 -10.64 -8.78 11.96
C PHE A 214 -10.94 -8.16 10.60
N ALA A 215 -9.93 -8.00 9.74
CA ALA A 215 -10.09 -7.45 8.39
C ALA A 215 -11.05 -8.28 7.51
N ARG A 216 -11.11 -9.60 7.75
CA ARG A 216 -12.04 -10.50 7.08
C ARG A 216 -13.46 -10.48 7.65
N GLY A 217 -13.69 -9.82 8.78
CA GLY A 217 -14.97 -9.88 9.50
C GLY A 217 -15.21 -11.23 10.20
N GLU A 218 -14.15 -12.01 10.47
CA GLU A 218 -14.25 -13.35 11.10
C GLU A 218 -14.15 -13.32 12.62
N ALA A 219 -13.82 -12.18 13.22
CA ALA A 219 -13.83 -12.02 14.66
C ALA A 219 -15.28 -11.92 15.18
N ALA A 220 -15.89 -13.08 15.45
CA ALA A 220 -17.04 -13.16 16.32
C ALA A 220 -16.60 -12.80 17.76
N LEU A 221 -17.33 -11.87 18.38
CA LEU A 221 -17.25 -11.49 19.79
C LEU A 221 -16.85 -12.68 20.69
N PHE A 222 -15.69 -12.57 21.34
CA PHE A 222 -15.38 -13.34 22.55
C PHE A 222 -15.98 -12.64 23.77
#